data_AF-A0AA91QTZ4-F1
#
_entry.id   AF-A0AA91QTZ4-F1
#
_cell.length_a   1.000
_cell.length_b   1.000
_cell.length_c   1.000
_cell.angle_alpha   90.00
_cell.angle_beta   90.00
_cell.angle_gamma   90.00
#
_symmetry.space_group_name_H-M   'P 1'
#
loop_
_entity.id
_entity.type
_entity.pdbx_description
1 polymer ?
#
loop_
_entity_poly.entity_id
_entity_poly.type
_entity_poly.pdbx_seq_one_letter_code
_entity_poly.pdbx_strand_id
1 'polypeptide(L)'
;MESPDPEVPEHGAFIWDWFWELRQSQPPGFSGPVPISNLDLVAWVQLFGNVLTREEVGILRAMDIRFCLEIEKESEAIRAREADG
;
A
#
# COMPACT_ATOMS: atom_id res chain seq x y z
N MET A 1 15.89 10.91 14.05
CA MET A 1 15.59 9.59 14.63
C MET A 1 15.30 8.71 13.42
N GLU A 2 16.27 7.90 13.03
CA GLU A 2 16.10 6.91 11.97
C GLU A 2 15.05 5.92 12.50
N SER A 3 13.94 5.76 11.78
CA SER A 3 12.95 4.76 12.16
C SER A 3 13.65 3.41 12.10
N PRO A 4 13.51 2.52 13.10
CA PRO A 4 14.06 1.19 12.98
C PRO A 4 13.53 0.57 11.69
N ASP A 5 14.44 -0.01 10.89
CA ASP A 5 14.04 -0.77 9.72
C ASP A 5 13.08 -1.86 10.21
N PRO A 6 11.87 -1.95 9.66
CA PRO A 6 10.93 -2.98 10.07
C PRO A 6 11.55 -4.34 9.79
N GLU A 7 11.79 -5.13 10.85
CA GLU A 7 12.13 -6.55 10.72
C GLU A 7 10.93 -7.28 10.11
N VAL A 8 10.90 -7.36 8.78
CA VAL A 8 9.91 -8.19 8.08
C VAL A 8 10.37 -9.64 8.24
N PRO A 9 9.54 -10.53 8.81
CA PRO A 9 9.90 -11.93 8.93
C PRO A 9 10.26 -12.50 7.56
N GLU A 10 11.29 -13.35 7.46
CA GLU A 10 11.68 -14.01 6.19
C GLU A 10 10.48 -14.68 5.49
N HIS A 11 9.53 -15.19 6.28
CA HIS A 11 8.29 -15.82 5.81
C HIS A 11 7.20 -14.84 5.34
N GLY A 12 7.50 -13.55 5.17
CA GLY A 12 6.58 -12.53 4.66
C GLY A 12 7.23 -11.41 3.85
N ALA A 13 8.55 -11.45 3.63
CA ALA A 13 9.28 -10.43 2.87
C ALA A 13 8.69 -10.22 1.46
N PHE A 14 8.31 -11.31 0.79
CA PHE A 14 7.71 -11.27 -0.54
C PHE A 14 6.35 -10.54 -0.57
N ILE A 15 5.61 -10.48 0.54
CA ILE A 15 4.33 -9.75 0.62
C ILE A 15 4.58 -8.25 0.52
N TRP A 16 5.71 -7.77 1.04
CA TRP A 16 6.13 -6.38 0.91
C TRP A 16 6.42 -6.02 -0.55
N ASP A 17 7.13 -6.89 -1.26
CA ASP A 17 7.40 -6.71 -2.70
C ASP A 17 6.10 -6.70 -3.50
N TRP A 18 5.20 -7.66 -3.25
CA TRP A 18 3.88 -7.72 -3.88
C TRP A 18 3.05 -6.47 -3.64
N PHE A 19 3.07 -5.93 -2.42
CA PHE A 19 2.37 -4.70 -2.09
C PHE A 19 2.87 -3.52 -2.92
N TRP A 20 4.19 -3.34 -3.03
CA TRP A 20 4.75 -2.25 -3.82
C TRP A 20 4.53 -2.43 -5.31
N GLU A 21 4.53 -3.65 -5.82
CA GLU A 21 4.23 -3.95 -7.21
C GLU A 21 2.78 -3.57 -7.55
N LEU A 22 1.82 -3.97 -6.70
CA LEU A 22 0.41 -3.58 -6.82
C LEU A 22 0.20 -2.07 -6.69
N ARG A 23 0.93 -1.40 -5.79
CA ARG A 23 0.78 0.05 -5.58
C ARG A 23 1.31 0.86 -6.75
N GLN A 24 2.42 0.43 -7.36
CA GLN A 24 3.00 1.11 -8.51
C GLN A 24 2.10 1.09 -9.75
N SER A 25 1.19 0.11 -9.84
CA SER A 25 0.23 0.07 -10.94
C SER A 25 -0.98 0.99 -10.72
N GLN A 26 -1.13 1.61 -9.54
CA GLN A 26 -2.26 2.49 -9.26
C GLN A 26 -2.06 3.85 -9.94
N PRO A 27 -3.10 4.38 -10.61
CA PRO A 27 -3.04 5.72 -11.16
C PRO A 27 -2.91 6.75 -10.01
N PRO A 28 -2.27 7.90 -10.25
CA PRO A 28 -2.27 8.98 -9.28
C PRO A 28 -3.72 9.40 -9.02
N GLY A 29 -4.13 9.34 -7.74
CA GLY A 29 -5.48 9.75 -7.34
C GLY A 29 -5.59 11.27 -7.22
N PHE A 30 -6.79 11.78 -7.46
CA PHE A 30 -7.08 13.23 -7.42
C PHE A 30 -6.95 13.84 -6.01
N SER A 31 -7.15 13.05 -4.96
CA SER A 31 -7.22 13.50 -3.57
C SER A 31 -6.40 12.64 -2.60
N GLY A 32 -5.39 11.92 -3.10
CA GLY A 32 -4.59 10.97 -2.33
C GLY A 32 -4.51 9.59 -3.01
N PRO A 33 -3.85 8.61 -2.37
CA PRO A 33 -3.66 7.29 -2.95
C PRO A 33 -4.99 6.54 -3.07
N VAL A 34 -5.22 5.95 -4.24
CA VAL A 34 -6.37 5.08 -4.48
C VAL A 34 -6.11 3.73 -3.81
N PRO A 35 -7.04 3.21 -2.98
CA PRO A 35 -6.94 1.88 -2.39
C PRO A 35 -6.84 0.79 -3.47
N ILE A 36 -6.06 -0.26 -3.21
CA ILE A 36 -5.95 -1.39 -4.14
C ILE A 36 -7.30 -2.10 -4.19
N SER A 37 -7.94 -2.08 -5.36
CA SER A 37 -9.26 -2.69 -5.51
C SER A 37 -9.17 -4.21 -5.64
N ASN A 38 -10.30 -4.89 -5.41
CA ASN A 38 -10.39 -6.33 -5.66
C ASN A 38 -10.15 -6.67 -7.14
N LEU A 39 -10.53 -5.77 -8.05
CA LEU A 39 -10.30 -5.96 -9.49
C LEU A 39 -8.81 -5.89 -9.81
N ASP A 40 -8.07 -4.97 -9.19
CA ASP A 40 -6.61 -4.87 -9.36
C ASP A 40 -5.92 -6.14 -8.85
N LEU A 41 -6.33 -6.63 -7.68
CA LEU A 41 -5.80 -7.86 -7.12
C LEU A 41 -6.04 -9.07 -8.04
N VAL A 42 -7.27 -9.21 -8.57
CA VAL A 42 -7.61 -10.29 -9.52
C VAL A 42 -6.80 -10.16 -10.81
N ALA A 43 -6.69 -8.95 -11.37
CA ALA A 43 -5.93 -8.72 -12.59
C ALA A 43 -4.44 -9.04 -12.39
N TRP A 44 -3.84 -8.59 -11.30
CA TRP A 44 -2.44 -8.86 -10.98
C TRP A 44 -2.17 -10.36 -10.80
N VAL A 45 -3.03 -11.08 -10.08
CA VAL A 45 -2.98 -12.55 -9.99
C VAL A 45 -3.00 -13.22 -11.36
N GLN A 46 -3.88 -12.78 -12.25
CA GLN A 46 -4.02 -13.35 -13.59
C GLN A 46 -2.85 -13.02 -14.51
N LEU A 47 -2.27 -11.82 -14.40
CA LEU A 47 -1.18 -11.36 -15.25
C LEU A 47 0.15 -12.02 -14.89
N PHE A 48 0.46 -12.15 -13.60
CA PHE A 48 1.74 -12.65 -13.11
C PHE A 48 1.70 -14.12 -12.69
N GLY A 49 0.51 -14.73 -12.63
CA GLY A 49 0.36 -16.13 -12.22
C GLY A 49 0.59 -16.37 -10.73
N ASN A 50 0.48 -15.32 -9.91
CA ASN A 50 0.65 -15.42 -8.46
C ASN A 50 -0.48 -16.23 -7.83
N VAL A 51 -0.16 -17.08 -6.84
CA VAL A 51 -1.15 -17.82 -6.06
C VAL A 51 -1.15 -17.24 -4.65
N LEU A 52 -2.30 -16.72 -4.22
CA LEU A 52 -2.46 -16.15 -2.88
C LEU A 52 -3.40 -16.98 -2.03
N THR A 53 -2.98 -17.18 -0.79
CA THR A 53 -3.82 -17.66 0.29
C THR A 53 -4.74 -16.55 0.80
N ARG A 54 -5.79 -16.95 1.52
CA ARG A 54 -6.71 -16.00 2.17
C ARG A 54 -6.00 -15.08 3.16
N GLU A 55 -4.98 -15.59 3.84
CA GLU A 55 -4.21 -14.85 4.84
C GLU A 55 -3.37 -13.75 4.19
N GLU A 56 -2.67 -14.07 3.10
CA GLU A 56 -1.88 -13.08 2.34
C GLU A 56 -2.76 -11.97 1.75
N VAL A 57 -3.94 -12.30 1.24
CA VAL A 57 -4.91 -11.28 0.82
C VAL A 57 -5.34 -10.39 1.99
N GLY A 58 -5.51 -10.99 3.18
CA GLY A 58 -5.79 -10.24 4.41
C GLY A 58 -4.67 -9.28 4.79
N ILE A 59 -3.41 -9.73 4.71
CA ILE A 59 -2.22 -8.93 5.01
C ILE A 59 -2.09 -7.77 4.01
N LEU A 60 -2.17 -8.04 2.70
CA LEU A 60 -2.09 -7.01 1.66
C LEU A 60 -3.15 -5.91 1.86
N ARG A 61 -4.38 -6.29 2.21
CA ARG A 61 -5.44 -5.32 2.51
C ARG A 61 -5.17 -4.50 3.76
N ALA A 62 -4.65 -5.12 4.82
CA ALA A 62 -4.29 -4.40 6.04
C ALA A 62 -3.18 -3.38 5.78
N MET A 63 -2.18 -3.75 4.97
CA MET A 63 -1.12 -2.87 4.52
C MET A 63 -1.66 -1.70 3.68
N ASP A 64 -2.53 -1.97 2.71
CA ASP A 64 -3.17 -0.96 1.85
C ASP A 64 -3.96 0.08 2.65
N ILE A 65 -4.80 -0.38 3.59
CA ILE A 65 -5.57 0.51 4.47
C ILE A 65 -4.63 1.40 5.28
N ARG A 66 -3.59 0.83 5.91
CA ARG A 66 -2.68 1.61 6.75
C ARG A 66 -1.89 2.62 5.93
N PHE A 67 -1.43 2.24 4.74
CA PHE A 67 -0.72 3.14 3.84
C PHE A 67 -1.60 4.33 3.45
N CYS A 68 -2.83 4.10 3.00
CA CYS A 68 -3.73 5.18 2.60
C CYS A 68 -3.98 6.18 3.74
N LEU A 69 -4.19 5.68 4.97
CA LEU A 69 -4.38 6.53 6.16
C LEU A 69 -3.15 7.39 6.48
N GLU A 70 -1.95 6.83 6.42
CA GLU A 70 -0.72 7.60 6.72
C GLU A 70 -0.43 8.66 5.65
N ILE A 71 -0.66 8.35 4.36
CA ILE A 71 -0.50 9.32 3.28
C ILE A 71 -1.54 10.44 3.37
N GLU A 72 -2.79 10.13 3.72
CA GLU A 72 -3.84 11.13 3.94
C GLU A 72 -3.44 12.10 5.06
N LYS A 73 -3.01 11.54 6.20
CA LYS A 73 -2.51 12.30 7.35
C LYS A 73 -1.31 13.19 6.98
N GLU A 74 -0.37 12.68 6.20
CA GLU A 74 0.78 13.46 5.72
C GLU A 74 0.32 14.59 4.77
N SER A 75 -0.61 14.29 3.87
CA SER A 75 -1.19 15.28 2.95
C SER A 75 -1.96 16.38 3.66
N GLU A 76 -2.66 16.06 4.75
CA GLU A 76 -3.30 17.04 5.64
C GLU A 76 -2.27 17.90 6.36
N ALA A 77 -1.20 17.30 6.88
CA ALA A 77 -0.14 18.03 7.56
C ALA A 77 0.58 19.01 6.63
N ILE A 78 0.77 18.64 5.35
CA ILE A 78 1.33 19.54 4.32
C ILE A 78 0.38 20.72 4.07
N ARG A 79 -0.91 20.44 3.82
CA ARG A 79 -1.92 21.49 3.59
C ARG A 79 -2.04 22.47 4.76
N ALA A 80 -1.96 21.99 6.00
CA ALA A 80 -1.99 22.85 7.19
C ALA A 80 -0.79 23.79 7.23
N ARG A 81 0.42 23.30 6.93
CA ARG A 81 1.64 24.13 6.88
C ARG A 81 1.58 25.19 5.79
N GLU A 82 0.99 24.87 4.64
CA GLU A 82 0.81 25.81 3.53
C GLU A 82 -0.25 26.88 3.82
N ALA A 83 -1.26 26.57 4.64
CA ALA A 83 -2.30 27.53 5.02
C ALA A 83 -1.85 28.52 6.11
N ASP A 84 -0.86 28.14 6.92
CA ASP A 84 -0.33 28.94 8.04
C ASP A 84 0.83 29.88 7.64
N GLY A 85 1.37 29.75 6.41
CA GLY A 85 2.48 30.55 5.88
C GLY A 85 2.06 31.65 4.91
#